data_AF-A0A1I2ULY6-F1
#
_entry.id   AF-A0A1I2ULY6-F1
#
_cell.length_a   1.000
_cell.length_b   1.000
_cell.length_c   1.000
_cell.angle_alpha   90.00
_cell.angle_beta   90.00
_cell.angle_gamma   90.00
#
_symmetry.space_group_name_H-M   'P 1'
#
loop_
_entity.id
_entity.type
_entity.pdbx_description
1 polymer ?
#
loop_
_entity_poly.entity_id
_entity_poly.type
_entity_poly.pdbx_seq_one_letter_code
_entity_poly.pdbx_strand_id
1 'polypeptide(L)'
;MHTITIGAFELSFEPALVSVPRDGSDYDWLCNDWIGVRHLIKIEQADGWATVTGLNGGPTEKRRHVIRPLLPTALTDSEIVDHFVQSALTEYRTREDIEKQIAITNYPWGNLVSLNWTSHGYAPGGTEYCMLLNEGIAISLGLLALDWSTIKISSAKSDGSNQ
;
A
#
# COMPACT_ATOMS: atom_id res chain seq x y z
N MET A 1 2.03 10.01 -15.18
CA MET A 1 0.95 9.92 -14.18
C MET A 1 0.23 8.61 -14.40
N HIS A 2 -0.01 7.87 -13.33
CA HIS A 2 -0.72 6.60 -13.31
C HIS A 2 -2.05 6.80 -12.60
N THR A 3 -3.05 6.00 -12.97
CA THR A 3 -4.40 6.11 -12.43
C THR A 3 -4.97 4.72 -12.16
N ILE A 4 -5.67 4.58 -11.03
CA ILE A 4 -6.35 3.36 -10.60
C ILE A 4 -7.74 3.72 -10.09
N THR A 5 -8.76 3.01 -10.55
CA THR A 5 -10.13 3.18 -10.06
C THR A 5 -10.42 2.11 -9.00
N ILE A 6 -10.83 2.52 -7.79
CA ILE A 6 -11.22 1.63 -6.70
C ILE A 6 -12.62 2.04 -6.21
N GLY A 7 -13.63 1.25 -6.59
CA GLY A 7 -15.02 1.57 -6.29
C GLY A 7 -15.41 2.94 -6.85
N ALA A 8 -15.81 3.86 -5.98
CA ALA A 8 -16.23 5.21 -6.34
C ALA A 8 -15.06 6.22 -6.45
N PHE A 9 -13.81 5.79 -6.25
CA PHE A 9 -12.64 6.67 -6.24
C PHE A 9 -11.72 6.39 -7.40
N GLU A 10 -11.12 7.46 -7.92
CA GLU A 10 -10.01 7.41 -8.85
C GLU A 10 -8.76 7.95 -8.14
N LEU A 11 -7.75 7.09 -8.02
CA LEU A 11 -6.44 7.38 -7.42
C LEU A 11 -5.46 7.68 -8.56
N SER A 12 -5.01 8.93 -8.66
CA SER A 12 -3.96 9.35 -9.59
C SER A 12 -2.67 9.68 -8.86
N PHE A 13 -1.53 9.21 -9.37
CA PHE A 13 -0.21 9.40 -8.74
C PHE A 13 0.90 9.58 -9.79
N GLU A 14 1.95 10.33 -9.43
CA GLU A 14 3.20 10.38 -10.21
C GLU A 14 3.98 9.06 -10.06
N PRO A 15 5.09 8.81 -10.80
CA PRO A 15 5.67 7.47 -10.89
C PRO A 15 5.88 6.83 -9.52
N ALA A 16 5.41 5.58 -9.38
CA ALA A 16 5.60 4.82 -8.15
C ALA A 16 7.09 4.53 -7.93
N LEU A 17 7.52 4.66 -6.67
CA LEU A 17 8.82 4.16 -6.23
C LEU A 17 8.63 2.72 -5.78
N VAL A 18 9.24 1.78 -6.50
CA VAL A 18 9.34 0.42 -5.97
C VAL A 18 10.68 0.36 -5.25
N SER A 19 10.63 -0.05 -3.98
CA SER A 19 11.84 -0.36 -3.24
C SER A 19 12.49 -1.57 -3.89
N VAL A 20 13.77 -1.49 -4.24
CA VAL A 20 14.57 -2.62 -4.71
C VAL A 20 15.85 -2.76 -3.90
N PRO A 21 16.40 -3.98 -3.76
CA PRO A 21 17.73 -4.18 -3.18
C PRO A 21 18.78 -3.38 -3.94
N ARG A 22 19.62 -2.62 -3.23
CA ARG A 22 20.64 -1.73 -3.82
C ARG A 22 21.65 -2.46 -4.73
N ASP A 23 21.82 -3.76 -4.56
CA ASP A 23 22.77 -4.59 -5.31
C ASP A 23 22.12 -5.47 -6.39
N GLY A 24 20.80 -5.35 -6.62
CA GLY A 24 20.09 -6.11 -7.64
C GLY A 24 20.03 -7.62 -7.39
N SER A 25 20.19 -8.06 -6.14
CA SER A 25 20.02 -9.46 -5.74
C SER A 25 18.66 -9.69 -5.10
N ASP A 26 17.97 -10.77 -5.46
CA ASP A 26 16.78 -11.22 -4.72
C ASP A 26 17.21 -11.76 -3.36
N TYR A 27 16.97 -10.97 -2.32
CA TYR A 27 17.13 -11.41 -0.95
C TYR A 27 15.80 -11.93 -0.41
N ASP A 28 15.82 -13.18 0.06
CA ASP A 28 14.72 -13.81 0.81
C ASP A 28 14.55 -13.24 2.23
N TRP A 29 15.30 -12.21 2.62
CA TRP A 29 15.38 -11.72 3.99
C TRP A 29 15.50 -10.19 4.11
N LEU A 30 15.08 -9.72 5.28
CA LEU A 30 15.04 -8.33 5.76
C LEU A 30 16.37 -7.60 5.58
N CYS A 31 16.41 -6.64 4.66
CA CYS A 31 17.59 -5.82 4.44
C CYS A 31 17.24 -4.33 4.53
N ASN A 32 18.11 -3.56 5.19
CA ASN A 32 18.03 -2.09 5.21
C ASN A 32 18.60 -1.45 3.92
N ASP A 33 19.06 -2.26 2.96
CA ASP A 33 19.67 -1.79 1.70
C ASP A 33 18.65 -1.63 0.56
N TRP A 34 17.36 -1.59 0.87
CA TRP A 34 16.34 -1.29 -0.14
C TRP A 34 16.34 0.21 -0.41
N ILE A 35 16.55 0.60 -1.67
CA ILE A 35 16.44 1.99 -2.11
C ILE A 35 15.18 2.17 -2.96
N GLY A 36 14.50 3.30 -2.79
CA GLY A 36 13.40 3.68 -3.67
C GLY A 36 13.96 4.03 -5.04
N VAL A 37 13.67 3.20 -6.05
CA VAL A 37 14.00 3.49 -7.45
C VAL A 37 12.70 3.82 -8.18
N ARG A 38 12.78 4.73 -9.15
CA ARG A 38 11.65 4.99 -10.05
C ARG A 38 11.48 3.80 -10.98
N HIS A 39 10.40 3.05 -10.81
CA HIS A 39 10.09 1.92 -11.68
C HIS A 39 9.04 2.32 -12.72
N LEU A 40 9.23 1.82 -13.94
CA LEU A 40 8.10 1.68 -14.85
C LEU A 40 7.16 0.64 -14.26
N ILE A 41 5.86 0.96 -14.19
CA ILE A 41 4.86 0.04 -13.66
C ILE A 41 3.84 -0.33 -14.74
N LYS A 42 3.33 -1.56 -14.65
CA LYS A 42 2.13 -2.01 -15.35
C LYS A 42 0.99 -2.07 -14.34
N ILE A 43 -0.15 -1.53 -14.74
CA ILE A 43 -1.37 -1.54 -13.95
C ILE A 43 -2.40 -2.37 -14.71
N GLU A 44 -2.99 -3.33 -14.03
CA GLU A 44 -4.10 -4.14 -14.53
C GLU A 44 -5.33 -3.87 -13.64
N GLN A 45 -6.37 -3.29 -14.23
CA GLN A 45 -7.60 -2.92 -13.54
C GLN A 45 -8.59 -4.10 -13.56
N ALA A 46 -9.22 -4.37 -12.44
CA ALA A 46 -10.35 -5.29 -12.30
C ALA A 46 -11.50 -4.60 -11.57
N ASP A 47 -12.65 -5.27 -11.49
CA ASP A 47 -13.82 -4.74 -10.77
C ASP A 47 -13.52 -4.63 -9.27
N GLY A 48 -13.44 -3.40 -8.77
CA GLY A 48 -13.19 -3.09 -7.36
C GLY A 48 -11.75 -3.23 -6.86
N TRP A 49 -10.77 -3.56 -7.73
CA TRP A 49 -9.35 -3.68 -7.34
C TRP A 49 -8.41 -3.52 -8.54
N ALA A 50 -7.11 -3.40 -8.28
CA ALA A 50 -6.08 -3.36 -9.32
C ALA A 50 -4.82 -4.11 -8.91
N THR A 51 -4.09 -4.61 -9.91
CA THR A 51 -2.72 -5.12 -9.73
C THR A 51 -1.73 -4.09 -10.25
N VAL A 52 -0.72 -3.78 -9.43
CA VAL A 52 0.46 -3.01 -9.84
C VAL A 52 1.66 -3.94 -9.89
N THR A 53 2.37 -3.95 -11.02
CA THR A 53 3.57 -4.77 -11.23
C THR A 53 4.72 -3.87 -11.68
N GLY A 54 5.88 -3.96 -11.01
CA GLY A 54 7.11 -3.33 -11.48
C GLY A 54 7.58 -3.98 -12.80
N LEU A 55 7.94 -3.16 -13.79
CA LEU A 55 8.44 -3.61 -15.09
C LEU A 55 9.96 -3.62 -15.18
N ASN A 56 10.63 -2.81 -14.36
CA ASN A 56 12.08 -2.83 -14.22
C ASN A 56 12.47 -3.93 -13.22
N GLY A 57 13.49 -4.72 -13.54
CA GLY A 57 13.98 -5.82 -12.71
C GLY A 57 13.85 -7.22 -13.34
N GLY A 58 14.53 -8.20 -12.73
CA GLY A 58 14.45 -9.62 -13.06
C GLY A 58 13.07 -10.23 -12.76
N PRO A 59 12.72 -11.41 -13.30
CA PRO A 59 11.38 -12.02 -13.13
C PRO A 59 10.95 -12.24 -11.67
N THR A 60 11.91 -12.46 -10.79
CA THR A 60 11.77 -12.70 -9.35
C THR A 60 11.51 -11.41 -8.55
N GLU A 61 11.89 -10.25 -9.10
CA GLU A 61 11.66 -8.91 -8.55
C GLU A 61 10.27 -8.34 -8.94
N LYS A 62 9.55 -9.00 -9.87
CA LYS A 62 8.24 -8.58 -10.38
C LYS A 62 7.09 -9.00 -9.48
N ARG A 63 7.15 -8.65 -8.20
CA ARG A 63 6.05 -8.91 -7.28
C ARG A 63 4.82 -8.09 -7.67
N ARG A 64 3.67 -8.75 -7.63
CA ARG A 64 2.36 -8.15 -7.87
C ARG A 64 1.85 -7.55 -6.58
N HIS A 65 1.53 -6.27 -6.59
CA HIS A 65 0.89 -5.58 -5.49
C HIS A 65 -0.59 -5.42 -5.81
N VAL A 66 -1.45 -5.91 -4.93
CA VAL A 66 -2.91 -5.80 -5.09
C VAL A 66 -3.38 -4.58 -4.32
N ILE A 67 -3.93 -3.60 -5.03
CA ILE A 67 -4.59 -2.44 -4.45
C ILE A 67 -6.08 -2.70 -4.44
N ARG A 68 -6.69 -2.65 -3.26
CA ARG A 68 -8.12 -2.95 -3.06
C ARG A 68 -8.65 -2.31 -1.77
N PRO A 69 -9.97 -2.19 -1.61
CA PRO A 69 -10.56 -1.88 -0.31
C PRO A 69 -10.04 -2.83 0.77
N LEU A 70 -9.72 -2.30 1.96
CA LEU A 70 -9.33 -3.11 3.10
C LEU A 70 -10.48 -4.02 3.52
N LEU A 71 -10.17 -5.28 3.84
CA LEU A 71 -11.14 -6.26 4.31
C LEU A 71 -10.69 -6.83 5.66
N PRO A 72 -11.55 -6.83 6.69
CA PRO A 72 -12.88 -6.19 6.74
C PRO A 72 -12.81 -4.67 6.51
N THR A 73 -13.92 -4.08 6.06
CA THR A 73 -13.98 -2.63 5.75
C THR A 73 -13.61 -1.83 6.99
N ALA A 74 -12.63 -0.94 6.84
CA ALA A 74 -12.27 0.05 7.85
C ALA A 74 -12.63 1.45 7.37
N LEU A 75 -13.14 2.27 8.29
CA LEU A 75 -13.57 3.66 8.09
C LEU A 75 -12.79 4.64 8.99
N THR A 76 -11.97 4.13 9.90
CA THR A 76 -11.19 4.92 10.86
C THR A 76 -9.76 4.41 10.96
N ASP A 77 -8.83 5.29 11.37
CA ASP A 77 -7.43 4.89 11.61
C ASP A 77 -7.35 3.78 12.67
N SER A 78 -8.23 3.81 13.69
CA SER A 78 -8.27 2.79 14.74
C SER A 78 -8.62 1.41 14.20
N GLU A 79 -9.56 1.31 13.25
CA GLU A 79 -9.92 0.03 12.64
C GLU A 79 -8.79 -0.51 11.75
N ILE A 80 -8.02 0.37 11.10
CA ILE A 80 -6.82 -0.02 10.35
C ILE A 80 -5.72 -0.51 11.31
N VAL A 81 -5.53 0.20 12.43
CA VAL A 81 -4.61 -0.21 13.50
C VAL A 81 -5.01 -1.58 14.05
N ASP A 82 -6.28 -1.81 14.34
CA ASP A 82 -6.80 -3.09 14.79
C ASP A 82 -6.55 -4.20 13.76
N HIS A 83 -6.76 -3.91 12.47
CA HIS A 83 -6.45 -4.84 11.38
C HIS A 83 -4.96 -5.23 11.38
N PHE A 84 -4.06 -4.25 11.47
CA PHE A 84 -2.62 -4.50 11.55
C PHE A 84 -2.23 -5.29 12.79
N VAL A 85 -2.74 -4.91 13.97
CA VAL A 85 -2.50 -5.64 15.22
C VAL A 85 -2.96 -7.08 15.09
N GLN A 86 -4.17 -7.34 14.58
CA GLN A 86 -4.68 -8.70 14.41
C GLN A 86 -3.84 -9.50 13.41
N SER A 87 -3.39 -8.88 12.31
CA SER A 87 -2.56 -9.55 11.30
C SER A 87 -1.16 -9.89 11.81
N ALA A 88 -0.63 -9.08 12.74
CA ALA A 88 0.72 -9.19 13.28
C ALA A 88 0.80 -9.95 14.60
N LEU A 89 -0.35 -10.27 15.21
CA LEU A 89 -0.39 -10.90 16.52
C LEU A 89 0.14 -12.33 16.42
N THR A 90 1.30 -12.55 17.00
CA THR A 90 1.83 -13.88 17.28
C THR A 90 1.90 -14.08 18.79
N GLU A 91 2.00 -15.32 19.24
CA GLU A 91 2.06 -15.67 20.67
C GLU A 91 3.20 -14.96 21.44
N TYR A 92 4.17 -14.36 20.74
CA TYR A 92 5.38 -13.76 21.31
C TYR A 92 5.42 -12.23 21.27
N ARG A 93 4.35 -11.54 20.82
CA ARG A 93 4.30 -10.07 20.74
C ARG A 93 3.01 -9.51 21.34
N THR A 94 3.15 -8.43 22.09
CA THR A 94 1.98 -7.72 22.65
C THR A 94 1.38 -6.75 21.64
N ARG A 95 0.12 -6.39 21.84
CA ARG A 95 -0.54 -5.33 21.07
C ARG A 95 0.23 -4.01 21.13
N GLU A 96 0.69 -3.62 22.31
CA GLU A 96 1.44 -2.38 22.52
C GLU A 96 2.75 -2.36 21.73
N ASP A 97 3.44 -3.50 21.62
CA ASP A 97 4.67 -3.62 20.82
C ASP A 97 4.40 -3.39 19.33
N ILE A 98 3.28 -3.91 18.82
CA ILE A 98 2.88 -3.76 17.41
C ILE A 98 2.44 -2.31 17.14
N GLU A 99 1.63 -1.73 18.02
CA GLU A 99 1.13 -0.36 17.89
C GLU A 99 2.27 0.67 17.83
N LYS A 100 3.37 0.44 18.55
CA LYS A 100 4.58 1.30 18.49
C LYS A 100 5.25 1.34 17.11
N GLN A 101 4.97 0.39 16.23
CA GLN A 101 5.50 0.34 14.86
C GLN A 101 4.52 0.86 13.81
N ILE A 102 3.32 1.23 14.23
CA ILE A 102 2.34 1.84 13.36
C ILE A 102 2.59 3.34 13.32
N ALA A 103 2.72 3.89 12.12
CA ALA A 103 2.83 5.32 11.89
C ALA A 103 1.61 5.80 11.09
N ILE A 104 1.02 6.90 11.57
CA ILE A 104 -0.07 7.60 10.89
C ILE A 104 0.50 8.94 10.38
N THR A 105 0.40 9.18 9.08
CA THR A 105 0.84 10.43 8.44
C THR A 105 -0.35 11.07 7.72
N ASN A 106 -0.61 12.34 8.01
CA ASN A 106 -1.71 13.08 7.40
C ASN A 106 -1.30 13.69 6.05
N TYR A 107 -2.20 13.63 5.08
CA TYR A 107 -2.09 14.21 3.75
C TYR A 107 -3.37 14.96 3.37
N PRO A 108 -3.36 15.83 2.35
CA PRO A 108 -4.57 16.55 1.91
C PRO A 108 -5.72 15.62 1.49
N TRP A 109 -5.40 14.40 1.02
CA TRP A 109 -6.38 13.40 0.59
C TRP A 109 -6.91 12.50 1.72
N GLY A 110 -6.30 12.53 2.90
CA GLY A 110 -6.62 11.63 4.01
C GLY A 110 -5.39 11.21 4.83
N ASN A 111 -5.44 10.02 5.43
CA ASN A 111 -4.36 9.50 6.27
C ASN A 111 -3.68 8.31 5.62
N LEU A 112 -2.36 8.26 5.72
CA LEU A 112 -1.55 7.07 5.46
C LEU A 112 -1.27 6.39 6.79
N VAL A 113 -1.75 5.16 6.96
CA VAL A 113 -1.42 4.30 8.09
C VAL A 113 -0.44 3.25 7.59
N SER A 114 0.68 3.09 8.29
CA SER A 114 1.74 2.17 7.87
C SER A 114 2.24 1.31 9.02
N LEU A 115 2.52 0.04 8.76
CA LEU A 115 3.12 -0.89 9.72
C LEU A 115 4.49 -1.35 9.20
N ASN A 116 5.54 -1.05 9.96
CA ASN A 116 6.89 -1.51 9.65
C ASN A 116 7.12 -2.94 10.18
N TRP A 117 6.99 -3.94 9.31
CA TRP A 117 7.26 -5.34 9.65
C TRP A 117 8.76 -5.59 9.92
N THR A 118 9.65 -4.75 9.39
CA THR A 118 11.10 -4.91 9.51
C THR A 118 11.62 -4.76 10.92
N SER A 119 11.08 -3.81 11.68
CA SER A 119 11.47 -3.60 13.08
C SER A 119 11.11 -4.77 14.00
N HIS A 120 10.30 -5.73 13.52
CA HIS A 120 9.90 -6.91 14.27
C HIS A 120 10.55 -8.23 13.82
N GLY A 121 11.35 -8.22 12.75
CA GLY A 121 11.87 -9.46 12.18
C GLY A 121 10.82 -10.30 11.47
N TYR A 122 9.65 -9.73 11.15
CA TYR A 122 8.57 -10.43 10.44
C TYR A 122 8.89 -10.53 8.95
N ALA A 123 8.68 -11.73 8.39
CA ALA A 123 8.72 -11.96 6.95
C ALA A 123 7.27 -11.95 6.38
N PRO A 124 7.03 -11.31 5.22
CA PRO A 124 8.01 -10.61 4.39
C PRO A 124 8.33 -9.22 4.96
N GLY A 125 9.61 -9.00 5.24
CA GLY A 125 10.11 -7.73 5.74
C GLY A 125 9.78 -6.56 4.83
N GLY A 126 9.20 -5.52 5.39
CA GLY A 126 8.80 -4.33 4.65
C GLY A 126 7.83 -3.47 5.44
N THR A 127 7.37 -2.39 4.83
CA THR A 127 6.32 -1.56 5.39
C THR A 127 5.04 -1.82 4.63
N GLU A 128 3.99 -2.21 5.34
CA GLU A 128 2.65 -2.31 4.78
C GLU A 128 1.91 -0.98 4.92
N TYR A 129 1.12 -0.64 3.90
CA TYR A 129 0.46 0.65 3.78
C TYR A 129 -1.04 0.48 3.57
N CYS A 130 -1.81 1.27 4.31
CA CYS A 130 -3.23 1.50 4.13
C CYS A 130 -3.48 3.01 3.99
N MET A 131 -4.31 3.39 3.04
CA MET A 131 -4.78 4.77 2.87
C MET A 131 -6.21 4.87 3.38
N LEU A 132 -6.48 5.77 4.32
CA LEU A 132 -7.83 6.17 4.70
C LEU A 132 -8.18 7.49 4.00
N LEU A 133 -9.16 7.46 3.11
CA LEU A 133 -9.63 8.66 2.41
C LEU A 133 -10.53 9.49 3.33
N ASN A 134 -10.50 10.83 3.20
CA ASN A 134 -11.32 11.74 4.01
C ASN A 134 -12.83 11.39 4.03
N GLU A 135 -13.35 10.88 2.90
CA GLU A 135 -14.77 10.52 2.74
C GLU A 135 -14.90 9.13 2.12
N GLY A 136 -14.19 8.14 2.65
CA GLY A 136 -14.18 6.82 2.03
C GLY A 136 -13.78 5.67 2.92
N ILE A 137 -13.65 4.52 2.28
CA ILE A 137 -13.15 3.29 2.89
C ILE A 137 -11.63 3.28 2.86
N ALA A 138 -11.04 2.58 3.83
CA ALA A 138 -9.61 2.29 3.79
C ALA A 138 -9.27 1.45 2.55
N ILE A 139 -8.18 1.79 1.89
CA ILE A 139 -7.61 1.07 0.75
C ILE A 139 -6.30 0.45 1.19
N SER A 140 -6.17 -0.87 1.05
CA SER A 140 -4.91 -1.57 1.23
C SER A 140 -4.06 -1.43 -0.02
N LEU A 141 -2.79 -1.05 0.17
CA LEU A 141 -1.77 -1.04 -0.89
C LEU A 141 -0.75 -2.19 -0.69
N GLY A 142 -0.91 -2.97 0.38
CA GLY A 142 0.09 -3.95 0.81
C GLY A 142 1.44 -3.27 0.99
N LEU A 143 2.49 -3.86 0.41
CA LEU A 143 3.86 -3.35 0.50
C LEU A 143 4.22 -2.31 -0.59
N LEU A 144 3.24 -1.78 -1.34
CA LEU A 144 3.51 -0.80 -2.39
C LEU A 144 3.73 0.58 -1.79
N ALA A 145 4.94 1.10 -1.90
CA ALA A 145 5.24 2.49 -1.60
C ALA A 145 4.93 3.38 -2.81
N LEU A 146 4.31 4.54 -2.57
CA LEU A 146 4.08 5.57 -3.59
C LEU A 146 4.75 6.88 -3.18
N ASP A 147 4.88 7.81 -4.12
CA ASP A 147 5.16 9.20 -3.75
C ASP A 147 3.86 9.83 -3.20
N TRP A 148 3.64 9.64 -1.90
CA TRP A 148 2.42 10.01 -1.19
C TRP A 148 2.04 11.49 -1.37
N SER A 149 3.03 12.35 -1.58
CA SER A 149 2.84 13.79 -1.79
C SER A 149 2.22 14.13 -3.15
N THR A 150 2.30 13.21 -4.12
CA THR A 150 1.81 13.39 -5.49
C THR A 150 0.43 12.79 -5.72
N ILE A 151 -0.11 12.09 -4.72
CA ILE A 151 -1.41 11.43 -4.80
C ILE A 151 -2.53 12.47 -4.94
N LYS A 152 -3.41 12.22 -5.90
CA LYS A 152 -4.64 12.95 -6.15
C LYS A 152 -5.81 11.97 -6.12
N ILE A 153 -6.87 12.36 -5.43
CA ILE A 153 -8.12 11.59 -5.34
C ILE A 153 -9.23 12.38 -6.02
N SER A 154 -9.93 11.72 -6.94
CA SER A 154 -11.15 12.21 -7.59
C SER A 154 -12.28 11.21 -7.38
N SER A 155 -13.53 11.67 -7.46
CA SER A 155 -14.64 10.74 -7.65
C SER A 155 -14.49 10.09 -9.02
N ALA A 156 -14.59 8.77 -9.07
CA ALA A 156 -14.73 8.05 -10.32
C ALA A 156 -16.02 8.58 -10.96
N LYS A 157 -15.94 9.12 -12.18
CA LYS A 157 -17.14 9.54 -12.91
C LYS A 157 -18.07 8.33 -12.91
N SER A 158 -19.27 8.49 -12.34
CA SER A 158 -20.35 7.60 -12.72
C SER A 158 -20.51 7.81 -14.21
N ASP A 159 -20.18 6.80 -15.01
CA ASP A 159 -20.70 6.76 -16.36
C ASP A 159 -22.21 6.80 -16.19
N GLY A 160 -22.77 7.98 -16.44
CA GLY A 160 -24.19 8.19 -16.53
C GLY A 160 -24.67 7.42 -17.75
N SER A 161 -24.86 6.11 -17.60
CA SER A 161 -25.71 5.33 -18.47
C SER A 161 -27.15 5.73 -18.19
N ASN A 162 -27.50 6.93 -18.64
CA ASN A 162 -28.83 7.25 -19.13
C ASN A 162 -28.85 6.89 -20.60
N GLN A 163 -29.39 5.71 -20.91
CA GLN A 163 -30.32 5.49 -22.02
C GLN A 163 -31.05 4.18 -21.81
#